data_AF-A0A667X7I8-F1
#
_entry.id   AF-A0A667X7I8-F1
#
_cell.length_a   1.000
_cell.length_b   1.000
_cell.length_c   1.000
_cell.angle_alpha   90.00
_cell.angle_beta   90.00
_cell.angle_gamma   90.00
#
_symmetry.space_group_name_H-M   'P 1'
#
loop_
_entity.id
_entity.type
_entity.pdbx_description
1 polymer ?
#
loop_
_entity_poly.entity_id
_entity_poly.type
_entity_poly.pdbx_seq_one_letter_code
_entity_poly.pdbx_strand_id
1 'polypeptide(L)'
;MSHLCNDSVLGCNDKSWSLRFCNGKYTAWYNKNDEAISVPYFITKRVGVYLDWPAGTLSFYAVSSNSMTHLHTLHAKFTEPLYPGFRLGFADTSLSLMNTGLTSVGKGVVVPEDLVKFC
;
A
#
# COMPACT_ATOMS: atom_id res chain seq x y z
N MET A 1 3.80 -18.33 -12.23
CA MET A 1 3.02 -18.22 -10.97
C MET A 1 3.94 -18.64 -9.84
N SER A 2 4.30 -17.71 -8.95
CA SER A 2 5.38 -17.95 -7.97
C SER A 2 4.90 -18.81 -6.80
N HIS A 3 5.64 -19.88 -6.49
CA HIS A 3 5.41 -20.80 -5.37
C HIS A 3 5.60 -20.16 -3.97
N LEU A 4 5.55 -18.82 -3.86
CA LEU A 4 5.84 -18.03 -2.66
C LEU A 4 4.58 -17.33 -2.08
N CYS A 5 3.44 -17.43 -2.74
CA CYS A 5 2.18 -16.79 -2.37
C CYS A 5 1.26 -17.83 -1.69
N ASN A 6 1.39 -17.95 -0.38
CA ASN A 6 0.47 -18.74 0.45
C ASN A 6 -0.50 -17.81 1.20
N ASP A 7 -1.53 -18.36 1.84
CA ASP A 7 -2.62 -17.57 2.42
C ASP A 7 -2.19 -16.68 3.60
N SER A 8 -1.01 -16.89 4.17
CA SER A 8 -0.45 -16.02 5.23
C SER A 8 0.18 -14.73 4.69
N VAL A 9 0.42 -14.66 3.37
CA VAL A 9 0.99 -13.49 2.73
C VAL A 9 -0.10 -12.45 2.46
N LEU A 10 0.19 -11.20 2.83
CA LEU A 10 -0.70 -10.05 2.61
C LEU A 10 -0.94 -9.84 1.11
N GLY A 11 -2.22 -9.79 0.70
CA GLY A 11 -2.67 -9.76 -0.69
C GLY A 11 -2.77 -11.15 -1.36
N CYS A 12 -2.32 -12.23 -0.71
CA CYS A 12 -2.45 -13.61 -1.20
C CYS A 12 -3.68 -14.34 -0.63
N ASN A 13 -4.62 -13.61 -0.04
CA ASN A 13 -5.91 -14.13 0.43
C ASN A 13 -7.02 -13.10 0.15
N ASP A 14 -8.25 -13.47 0.45
CA ASP A 14 -9.46 -12.66 0.27
C ASP A 14 -9.75 -11.69 1.43
N LYS A 15 -8.89 -11.68 2.47
CA LYS A 15 -9.02 -10.84 3.67
C LYS A 15 -8.02 -9.69 3.72
N SER A 16 -7.14 -9.60 2.73
CA SER A 16 -6.06 -8.63 2.72
C SER A 16 -5.78 -8.14 1.31
N TRP A 17 -5.34 -6.88 1.26
CA TRP A 17 -4.95 -6.19 0.06
C TRP A 17 -3.54 -5.69 0.26
N SER A 18 -2.69 -5.75 -0.77
CA SER A 18 -1.33 -5.23 -0.65
C SER A 18 -0.84 -4.44 -1.85
N LEU A 19 0.01 -3.44 -1.57
CA LEU A 19 0.76 -2.70 -2.57
C LEU A 19 2.23 -3.06 -2.44
N ARG A 20 2.76 -3.80 -3.42
CA ARG A 20 4.17 -4.20 -3.45
C ARG A 20 4.98 -3.24 -4.31
N PHE A 21 6.07 -2.73 -3.77
CA PHE A 21 7.13 -2.08 -4.55
C PHE A 21 8.32 -3.02 -4.73
N CYS A 22 8.72 -3.29 -5.97
CA CYS A 22 9.89 -4.12 -6.28
C CYS A 22 10.47 -3.69 -7.63
N ASN A 23 11.80 -3.54 -7.72
CA ASN A 23 12.51 -3.20 -8.97
C ASN A 23 11.93 -1.95 -9.67
N GLY A 24 11.59 -0.91 -8.90
CA GLY A 24 11.07 0.34 -9.45
C GLY A 24 9.61 0.29 -9.91
N LYS A 25 8.87 -0.78 -9.61
CA LYS A 25 7.48 -0.96 -10.04
C LYS A 25 6.57 -1.20 -8.85
N TYR A 26 5.37 -0.62 -8.92
CA TYR A 26 4.27 -0.91 -8.01
C TYR A 26 3.37 -2.01 -8.60
N THR A 27 2.92 -2.90 -7.73
CA THR A 27 1.97 -3.96 -8.07
C THR A 27 0.93 -4.05 -6.97
N ALA A 28 -0.35 -3.96 -7.32
CA ALA A 28 -1.44 -4.23 -6.40
C ALA A 28 -1.69 -5.74 -6.33
N TRP A 29 -1.96 -6.27 -5.15
CA TRP A 29 -2.21 -7.69 -4.92
C TRP A 29 -3.52 -7.88 -4.14
N TYR A 30 -4.32 -8.83 -4.61
CA TYR A 30 -5.52 -9.30 -3.93
C TYR A 30 -5.84 -10.74 -4.33
N ASN A 31 -6.12 -11.59 -3.34
CA ASN A 31 -6.51 -12.97 -3.53
C ASN A 31 -5.63 -13.74 -4.55
N LYS A 32 -4.31 -13.63 -4.39
CA LYS A 32 -3.27 -14.27 -5.23
C LYS A 32 -3.18 -13.75 -6.67
N ASN A 33 -3.96 -12.73 -7.02
CA ASN A 33 -3.85 -12.02 -8.28
C ASN A 33 -3.06 -10.74 -8.08
N ASP A 34 -2.33 -10.34 -9.11
CA ASP A 34 -1.52 -9.15 -9.13
C ASP A 34 -1.84 -8.26 -10.34
N GLU A 35 -1.83 -6.96 -10.12
CA GLU A 35 -2.06 -5.94 -11.14
C GLU A 35 -0.88 -4.97 -11.16
N ALA A 36 -0.18 -4.90 -12.28
CA ALA A 36 0.91 -3.96 -12.46
C ALA A 36 0.36 -2.53 -12.59
N ILE A 37 0.83 -1.64 -11.73
CA ILE A 37 0.41 -0.24 -11.75
C ILE A 37 1.30 0.52 -12.74
N SER A 38 0.68 0.95 -13.84
CA SER A 38 1.35 1.75 -14.86
C SER A 38 1.34 3.22 -14.45
N VAL A 39 2.41 3.64 -13.79
CA VAL A 39 2.62 5.04 -13.41
C VAL A 39 3.99 5.53 -13.88
N PRO A 40 4.16 6.84 -14.12
CA PRO A 40 5.47 7.42 -14.38
C PRO A 40 6.47 6.99 -13.31
N TYR A 41 7.74 6.81 -13.71
CA TYR A 41 8.79 6.45 -12.76
C TYR A 41 8.87 7.50 -11.64
N PHE A 42 8.43 7.13 -10.43
CA PHE A 42 8.45 8.02 -9.29
C PHE A 42 9.74 7.85 -8.52
N ILE A 43 10.42 8.97 -8.31
CA ILE A 43 11.61 9.05 -7.45
C ILE A 43 11.21 8.98 -5.96
N THR A 44 9.93 9.23 -5.64
CA THR A 44 9.45 9.29 -4.25
C THR A 44 9.19 7.88 -3.71
N LYS A 45 9.80 7.55 -2.57
CA LYS A 45 9.58 6.26 -1.89
C LYS A 45 8.66 6.40 -0.67
N ARG A 46 7.82 7.44 -0.66
CA ARG A 46 6.75 7.61 0.33
C ARG A 46 5.43 7.24 -0.29
N VAL A 47 4.65 6.45 0.43
CA VAL A 47 3.30 6.10 0.04
C VAL A 47 2.33 6.59 1.11
N GLY A 48 1.19 7.10 0.66
CA GLY A 48 0.05 7.45 1.48
C GLY A 48 -1.05 6.42 1.27
N VAL A 49 -1.70 6.01 2.35
CA VAL A 49 -2.84 5.09 2.32
C VAL A 49 -4.07 5.81 2.85
N TYR A 50 -5.17 5.75 2.11
CA TYR A 50 -6.44 6.37 2.46
C TYR A 50 -7.55 5.32 2.47
N LEU A 51 -8.29 5.26 3.57
CA LEU A 51 -9.43 4.36 3.74
C LEU A 51 -10.72 5.18 3.83
N ASP A 52 -11.59 5.02 2.84
CA ASP A 52 -12.97 5.48 2.90
C ASP A 52 -13.87 4.31 3.21
N TRP A 53 -14.17 4.14 4.50
CA TRP A 53 -14.96 3.01 4.96
C TRP A 53 -16.40 3.03 4.44
N PRO A 54 -17.17 4.14 4.55
CA PRO A 54 -18.52 4.20 4.01
C PRO A 54 -18.58 3.98 2.49
N ALA A 55 -17.61 4.53 1.74
CA ALA A 55 -17.56 4.34 0.29
C ALA A 55 -17.01 2.96 -0.14
N GLY A 56 -16.41 2.21 0.78
CA GLY A 56 -15.81 0.90 0.48
C GLY A 56 -14.56 0.99 -0.38
N THR A 57 -13.74 2.03 -0.19
CA THR A 57 -12.51 2.22 -0.98
C THR A 57 -11.25 2.28 -0.13
N LEU A 58 -10.18 1.69 -0.67
CA LEU A 58 -8.82 1.77 -0.14
C LEU A 58 -7.91 2.28 -1.26
N SER A 59 -7.40 3.51 -1.11
CA SER A 59 -6.61 4.20 -2.12
C SER A 59 -5.16 4.37 -1.71
N PHE A 60 -4.26 4.17 -2.66
CA PHE A 60 -2.82 4.30 -2.50
C PHE A 60 -2.31 5.48 -3.33
N TYR A 61 -1.37 6.22 -2.76
CA TYR A 61 -0.77 7.39 -3.41
C TYR A 61 0.75 7.37 -3.25
N ALA A 62 1.47 7.77 -4.29
CA ALA A 62 2.87 8.18 -4.16
C ALA A 62 2.90 9.61 -3.63
N VAL A 63 3.71 9.88 -2.61
CA VAL A 63 3.74 11.16 -1.90
C VAL A 63 5.09 11.83 -2.12
N SER A 64 5.08 13.00 -2.75
CA SER A 64 6.22 13.91 -2.84
C SER A 64 6.09 15.02 -1.79
N SER A 65 7.07 15.92 -1.68
CA SER A 65 7.01 17.05 -0.75
C SER A 65 5.76 17.92 -0.93
N ASN A 66 5.31 18.11 -2.18
CA ASN A 66 4.24 19.07 -2.51
C ASN A 66 3.08 18.45 -3.31
N SER A 67 3.10 17.14 -3.55
CA SER A 67 2.07 16.50 -4.38
C SER A 67 1.81 15.06 -3.97
N MET A 68 0.60 14.59 -4.28
CA MET A 68 0.21 13.18 -4.18
C MET A 68 -0.25 12.71 -5.55
N THR A 69 0.30 11.59 -6.02
CA THR A 69 -0.13 10.95 -7.26
C THR A 69 -0.86 9.68 -6.92
N HIS A 70 -2.10 9.54 -7.40
CA HIS A 70 -2.87 8.31 -7.24
C HIS A 70 -2.17 7.14 -7.92
N LEU A 71 -2.05 6.03 -7.20
CA LEU A 71 -1.46 4.79 -7.70
C LEU A 71 -2.54 3.77 -8.04
N HIS A 72 -3.46 3.54 -7.09
CA HIS A 72 -4.48 2.50 -7.23
C HIS A 72 -5.61 2.70 -6.22
N THR A 73 -6.81 2.25 -6.56
CA THR A 73 -7.96 2.18 -5.64
C THR A 73 -8.56 0.79 -5.70
N LEU A 74 -8.63 0.15 -4.55
CA LEU A 74 -9.36 -1.09 -4.35
C LEU A 74 -10.77 -0.79 -3.89
N HIS A 75 -11.73 -1.53 -4.44
CA HIS A 75 -13.13 -1.46 -4.05
C HIS A 75 -13.51 -2.75 -3.33
N ALA A 76 -13.99 -2.61 -2.10
CA ALA A 76 -14.40 -3.73 -1.29
C ALA A 76 -15.49 -3.34 -0.29
N LYS A 77 -16.34 -4.29 0.05
CA LYS A 77 -17.29 -4.12 1.15
C LYS A 77 -16.61 -4.55 2.45
N PHE A 78 -16.22 -3.58 3.27
CA PHE A 78 -15.58 -3.88 4.56
C PHE A 78 -16.64 -4.30 5.58
N THR A 79 -16.55 -5.54 6.07
CA THR A 79 -17.48 -6.10 7.06
C THR A 79 -16.86 -6.22 8.45
N GLU A 80 -15.53 -6.11 8.54
CA GLU A 80 -14.76 -6.28 9.78
C GLU A 80 -13.62 -5.27 9.83
N PRO A 81 -13.23 -4.76 11.02
CA PRO A 81 -12.19 -3.74 11.17
C PRO A 81 -10.92 -4.06 10.39
N LEU A 82 -10.41 -3.06 9.67
CA LEU A 82 -9.15 -3.18 8.95
C LEU A 82 -7.98 -2.73 9.82
N TYR A 83 -6.87 -3.43 9.66
CA TYR A 83 -5.61 -3.13 10.33
C TYR A 83 -4.53 -2.86 9.28
N PRO A 84 -3.66 -1.86 9.51
CA PRO A 84 -2.48 -1.70 8.68
C PRO A 84 -1.54 -2.88 8.93
N GLY A 85 -1.20 -3.61 7.87
CA GLY A 85 -0.11 -4.57 7.88
C GLY A 85 1.15 -3.97 7.22
N PHE A 86 2.29 -4.56 7.53
CA PHE A 86 3.56 -4.24 6.88
C PHE A 86 4.41 -5.52 6.81
N ARG A 87 5.04 -5.77 5.66
CA ARG A 87 5.95 -6.92 5.50
C ARG A 87 7.29 -6.47 4.93
N LEU A 88 8.41 -6.56 5.67
CA LEU A 88 9.75 -6.29 5.13
C LEU A 88 10.31 -7.47 4.30
N GLY A 89 11.24 -7.20 3.37
CA GLY A 89 11.57 -8.13 2.26
C GLY A 89 13.02 -8.49 2.14
N PHE A 90 13.89 -7.59 2.55
CA PHE A 90 15.33 -7.78 2.63
C PHE A 90 15.79 -7.33 4.02
N ALA A 91 16.92 -7.88 4.48
CA ALA A 91 17.40 -7.66 5.84
C ALA A 91 17.83 -6.20 6.11
N ASP A 92 18.13 -5.44 5.05
CA ASP A 92 18.59 -4.06 5.04
C ASP A 92 17.47 -3.04 4.84
N THR A 93 16.22 -3.42 5.13
CA THR A 93 15.03 -2.57 4.91
C THR A 93 14.45 -2.05 6.22
N SER A 94 14.02 -0.79 6.21
CA SER A 94 13.41 -0.07 7.32
C SER A 94 12.09 0.63 6.92
N LEU A 95 11.16 0.69 7.87
CA LEU A 95 9.85 1.34 7.71
C LEU A 95 9.68 2.34 8.85
N SER A 96 9.39 3.60 8.54
CA SER A 96 9.06 4.59 9.58
C SER A 96 7.69 5.21 9.37
N LEU A 97 6.88 5.34 10.40
CA LEU A 97 5.59 6.04 10.26
C LEU A 97 5.85 7.55 10.37
N MET A 98 5.43 8.29 9.35
CA MET A 98 5.39 9.75 9.38
C MET A 98 4.07 10.24 9.93
N ASN A 99 4.16 11.17 10.86
CA ASN A 99 3.04 12.00 11.26
C ASN A 99 2.95 13.17 10.26
N THR A 100 2.02 13.11 9.32
CA THR A 100 1.66 14.30 8.55
C THR A 100 0.65 15.07 9.39
N GLY A 101 0.90 16.35 9.71
CA GLY A 101 -0.06 17.21 10.39
C GLY A 101 -1.35 17.50 9.58
N LEU A 102 -1.68 16.65 8.59
CA LEU A 102 -2.89 16.69 7.80
C LEU A 102 -4.05 16.12 8.63
N THR A 103 -4.54 16.91 9.57
CA THR A 103 -5.83 16.69 10.21
C THR A 103 -6.95 17.13 9.26
N SER A 104 -7.35 16.27 8.33
CA SER A 104 -8.70 16.35 7.76
C SER A 104 -9.07 15.05 7.05
N VAL A 105 -10.04 14.37 7.66
CA VAL A 105 -10.88 13.29 7.10
C VAL A 105 -10.09 12.05 6.65
N GLY A 106 -10.12 10.99 7.44
CA GLY A 106 -9.48 9.70 7.13
C GLY A 106 -8.09 9.54 7.75
N LYS A 107 -7.84 8.44 8.46
CA LYS A 107 -6.52 8.12 9.04
C LYS A 107 -5.53 7.82 7.92
N GLY A 108 -4.78 8.83 7.49
CA GLY A 108 -3.66 8.67 6.56
C GLY A 108 -2.38 8.33 7.31
N VAL A 109 -1.64 7.34 6.82
CA VAL A 109 -0.27 7.01 7.25
C VAL A 109 0.67 7.27 6.09
N VAL A 110 1.71 8.06 6.30
CA VAL A 110 2.79 8.32 5.32
C VAL A 110 4.07 7.66 5.84
N VAL A 111 4.96 7.13 5.01
CA VAL A 111 6.18 6.42 5.47
C VAL A 111 7.42 6.81 4.62
N PRO A 112 8.63 7.11 5.19
CA PRO A 112 9.91 7.26 4.49
C PRO A 112 10.75 5.96 4.36
N GLU A 113 11.74 6.02 3.46
CA GLU A 113 12.78 5.03 3.10
C GLU A 113 13.54 4.44 4.30
N ASP A 114 13.86 3.15 4.36
CA ASP A 114 14.36 2.26 3.30
C ASP A 114 13.45 1.04 3.01
N LEU A 115 12.86 1.00 1.82
CA LEU A 115 11.92 -0.04 1.38
C LEU A 115 10.69 -0.15 2.28
N VAL A 116 9.90 0.91 2.18
CA VAL A 116 8.52 0.94 2.61
C VAL A 116 7.75 -0.17 1.89
N LYS A 117 7.38 -1.20 2.65
CA LYS A 117 6.33 -2.13 2.27
C LYS A 117 5.08 -1.68 2.99
N PHE A 118 4.16 -1.06 2.27
CA PHE A 118 2.79 -0.95 2.76
C PHE A 118 2.06 -2.24 2.50
N CYS A 119 1.24 -2.58 3.49
CA CYS A 119 0.40 -3.76 3.63
C CYS A 119 1.07 -4.97 4.25
#